data_AF-G5HCB3-F1
#
_entry.id   AF-G5HCB3-F1
#
_cell.length_a   1.000
_cell.length_b   1.000
_cell.length_c   1.000
_cell.angle_alpha   90.00
_cell.angle_beta   90.00
_cell.angle_gamma   90.00
#
_symmetry.space_group_name_H-M   'P 1'
#
loop_
_entity.id
_entity.type
_entity.pdbx_description
1 polymer ?
#
loop_
_entity_poly.entity_id
_entity_poly.type
_entity_poly.pdbx_seq_one_letter_code
_entity_poly.pdbx_strand_id
1 'polypeptide(L)'
;MEQYILFDELEKKEARAMALFRLFEDTAIRYHPDGYYLAFSGGKDSVVIYALAKMAGVRFKAHYHMTTVDPPELVRFIRSSFPEVSTDYPEYSMWNLIVKKQIPPVRTARYCCEVLKERGGEGCFTVTGVRWQESAKRMERNFVEILGKNEKNKKMIYLNCDNEEVRRQVEVCQLKGKRVLNPIIDWTEDEVWNFIRKYHLPYCCLYDQGFCRIGCIGCPLASTKNRIREFQRYPGYRQAYIATFDRMVQVRTASGKSKGNWKDGESVFNWWLYGGPKLERQVEGQMDLSEFIDMAA
;
A
#
# COMPACT_ATOMS: atom_id res chain seq x y z
N MET A 1 -33.21 1.81 10.00
CA MET A 1 -32.99 3.26 9.81
C MET A 1 -31.51 3.55 9.58
N GLU A 2 -30.59 3.03 10.41
CA GLU A 2 -29.13 3.20 10.23
C GLU A 2 -28.58 2.72 8.88
N GLN A 3 -29.00 1.55 8.36
CA GLN A 3 -28.57 1.10 7.04
C GLN A 3 -28.98 2.05 5.92
N TYR A 4 -30.21 2.59 5.95
CA TYR A 4 -30.70 3.55 4.95
C TYR A 4 -29.94 4.88 5.01
N ILE A 5 -29.62 5.37 6.21
CA ILE A 5 -28.81 6.59 6.39
C ILE A 5 -27.39 6.38 5.84
N LEU A 6 -26.79 5.19 6.06
CA LEU A 6 -25.46 4.86 5.54
C LEU A 6 -25.43 4.81 4.00
N PHE A 7 -26.50 4.32 3.36
CA PHE A 7 -26.59 4.31 1.89
C PHE A 7 -26.74 5.72 1.31
N ASP A 8 -27.54 6.58 1.93
CA ASP A 8 -27.70 7.98 1.49
C ASP A 8 -26.40 8.79 1.63
N GLU A 9 -25.60 8.51 2.66
CA GLU A 9 -24.27 9.13 2.81
C GLU A 9 -23.26 8.59 1.80
N LEU A 10 -23.30 7.29 1.50
CA LEU A 10 -22.43 6.68 0.50
C LEU A 10 -22.66 7.28 -0.88
N GLU A 11 -23.91 7.50 -1.30
CA GLU A 11 -24.22 8.12 -2.60
C GLU A 11 -23.66 9.54 -2.73
N LYS A 12 -23.69 10.33 -1.65
CA LYS A 12 -23.05 11.65 -1.63
C LYS A 12 -21.54 11.55 -1.78
N LYS A 13 -20.91 10.58 -1.10
CA LYS A 13 -19.46 10.33 -1.21
C LYS A 13 -19.07 9.82 -2.61
N GLU A 14 -19.88 8.97 -3.22
CA GLU A 14 -19.75 8.52 -4.61
C GLU A 14 -19.81 9.72 -5.57
N ALA A 15 -20.85 10.56 -5.45
CA ALA A 15 -21.03 11.74 -6.29
C ALA A 15 -19.84 12.71 -6.16
N ARG A 16 -19.36 12.97 -4.94
CA ARG A 16 -18.19 13.82 -4.71
C ARG A 16 -16.92 13.21 -5.31
N ALA A 17 -16.71 11.90 -5.16
CA ALA A 17 -15.56 11.23 -5.76
C ALA A 17 -15.57 11.36 -7.29
N MET A 18 -16.72 11.16 -7.94
CA MET A 18 -16.88 11.36 -9.38
C MET A 18 -16.69 12.83 -9.79
N ALA A 19 -17.19 13.79 -9.00
CA ALA A 19 -16.98 15.21 -9.24
C ALA A 19 -15.49 15.59 -9.18
N LEU A 20 -14.73 15.03 -8.23
CA LEU A 20 -13.28 15.23 -8.13
C LEU A 20 -12.55 14.70 -9.37
N PHE A 21 -12.93 13.52 -9.87
CA PHE A 21 -12.36 12.98 -11.11
C PHE A 21 -12.61 13.90 -12.30
N ARG A 22 -13.84 14.42 -12.46
CA ARG A 22 -14.18 15.33 -13.57
C ARG A 22 -13.48 16.68 -13.43
N LEU A 23 -13.39 17.21 -12.21
CA LEU A 23 -12.77 18.51 -11.94
C LEU A 23 -11.29 18.56 -12.37
N PHE A 24 -10.54 17.48 -12.19
CA PHE A 24 -9.11 17.44 -12.50
C PHE A 24 -8.78 16.75 -13.83
N GLU A 25 -9.78 16.35 -14.63
CA GLU A 25 -9.57 15.59 -15.88
C GLU A 25 -8.74 16.41 -16.89
N ASP A 26 -9.12 17.65 -17.16
CA ASP A 26 -8.36 18.54 -18.05
C ASP A 26 -6.93 18.75 -17.56
N THR A 27 -6.73 18.73 -16.25
CA THR A 27 -5.39 18.82 -15.67
C THR A 27 -4.62 17.53 -15.95
N ALA A 28 -5.23 16.36 -15.72
CA ALA A 28 -4.60 15.07 -15.98
C ALA A 28 -4.21 14.90 -17.45
N ILE A 29 -5.09 15.26 -18.39
CA ILE A 29 -4.85 15.18 -19.84
C ILE A 29 -3.71 16.13 -20.27
N ARG A 30 -3.60 17.33 -19.66
CA ARG A 30 -2.49 18.25 -19.91
C ARG A 30 -1.13 17.68 -19.51
N TYR A 31 -1.07 16.84 -18.48
CA TYR A 31 0.18 16.21 -18.04
C TYR A 31 0.51 14.92 -18.81
N HIS A 32 -0.50 14.14 -19.18
CA HIS A 32 -0.31 12.90 -19.93
C HIS A 32 -1.50 12.63 -20.86
N PRO A 33 -1.29 12.29 -22.14
CA PRO A 33 -2.37 12.10 -23.11
C PRO A 33 -3.37 10.99 -22.72
N ASP A 34 -2.88 9.96 -22.01
CA ASP A 34 -3.70 8.87 -21.46
C ASP A 34 -4.54 9.30 -20.23
N GLY A 35 -4.46 10.56 -19.80
CA GLY A 35 -5.19 11.10 -18.64
C GLY A 35 -4.58 10.69 -17.30
N TYR A 36 -5.42 10.22 -16.37
CA TYR A 36 -4.96 9.85 -15.03
C TYR A 36 -4.08 8.60 -15.02
N TYR A 37 -3.04 8.62 -14.18
CA TYR A 37 -2.28 7.43 -13.80
C TYR A 37 -2.94 6.76 -12.58
N LEU A 38 -3.72 5.70 -12.79
CA LEU A 38 -4.43 5.03 -11.70
C LEU A 38 -3.57 3.91 -11.10
N ALA A 39 -3.16 4.07 -9.84
CA ALA A 39 -2.39 3.06 -9.13
C ALA A 39 -3.28 1.89 -8.70
N PHE A 40 -3.22 0.79 -9.45
CA PHE A 40 -4.08 -0.38 -9.26
C PHE A 40 -3.32 -1.51 -8.55
N SER A 41 -3.77 -1.93 -7.36
CA SER A 41 -3.12 -3.00 -6.60
C SER A 41 -3.87 -4.34 -6.64
N GLY A 42 -5.09 -4.36 -7.20
CA GLY A 42 -6.02 -5.49 -7.13
C GLY A 42 -6.69 -5.68 -5.76
N GLY A 43 -6.37 -4.84 -4.78
CA GLY A 43 -7.10 -4.78 -3.51
C GLY A 43 -8.46 -4.08 -3.65
N LYS A 44 -9.32 -4.25 -2.65
CA LYS A 44 -10.67 -3.68 -2.58
C LYS A 44 -10.68 -2.17 -2.89
N ASP A 45 -9.75 -1.42 -2.30
CA ASP A 45 -9.69 0.03 -2.42
C ASP A 45 -9.33 0.46 -3.86
N SER A 46 -8.44 -0.28 -4.53
CA SER A 46 -8.07 -0.01 -5.93
C SER A 46 -9.15 -0.42 -6.94
N VAL A 47 -9.95 -1.44 -6.61
CA VAL A 47 -11.12 -1.83 -7.42
C VAL A 47 -12.18 -0.72 -7.38
N VAL A 48 -12.43 -0.15 -6.21
CA VAL A 48 -13.39 0.96 -6.05
C VAL A 48 -12.96 2.19 -6.84
N ILE A 49 -11.71 2.66 -6.72
CA ILE A 49 -11.27 3.83 -7.50
C ILE A 49 -11.28 3.57 -9.01
N TYR A 50 -11.02 2.34 -9.45
CA TYR A 50 -11.10 1.96 -10.86
C TYR A 50 -12.54 2.06 -11.37
N ALA A 51 -13.50 1.51 -10.62
CA ALA A 51 -14.91 1.61 -10.94
C ALA A 51 -15.41 3.06 -10.93
N LEU A 52 -15.04 3.85 -9.91
CA LEU A 52 -15.38 5.27 -9.83
C LEU A 52 -14.83 6.08 -11.01
N ALA A 53 -13.60 5.80 -11.45
CA ALA A 53 -13.02 6.46 -12.61
C ALA A 53 -13.78 6.09 -13.90
N LYS A 54 -14.17 4.82 -14.08
CA LYS A 54 -15.02 4.37 -15.19
C LYS A 54 -16.39 5.03 -15.16
N MET A 55 -17.05 5.06 -14.01
CA MET A 55 -18.37 5.69 -13.83
C MET A 55 -18.34 7.20 -14.03
N ALA A 56 -17.25 7.86 -13.64
CA ALA A 56 -17.07 9.28 -13.87
C ALA A 56 -16.94 9.62 -15.37
N GLY A 57 -16.56 8.64 -16.20
CA GLY A 57 -16.36 8.79 -17.64
C GLY A 57 -15.03 9.45 -18.02
N VAL A 58 -14.06 9.49 -17.09
CA VAL A 58 -12.80 10.20 -17.29
C VAL A 58 -11.76 9.36 -18.01
N ARG A 59 -10.84 10.01 -18.73
CA ARG A 59 -9.70 9.32 -19.34
C ARG A 59 -8.65 8.93 -18.29
N PHE A 60 -8.32 7.64 -18.21
CA PHE A 60 -7.27 7.13 -17.33
C PHE A 60 -6.63 5.86 -17.86
N LYS A 61 -5.42 5.57 -17.36
CA LYS A 61 -4.73 4.29 -17.53
C LYS A 61 -4.39 3.70 -16.16
N ALA A 62 -4.81 2.46 -15.95
CA ALA A 62 -4.54 1.75 -14.70
C ALA A 62 -3.25 0.93 -14.80
N HIS A 63 -2.43 1.04 -13.77
CA HIS A 63 -1.11 0.43 -13.68
C HIS A 63 -1.02 -0.48 -12.46
N TYR A 64 -0.73 -1.76 -12.71
CA TYR A 64 -0.42 -2.76 -11.70
C TYR A 64 1.07 -3.03 -11.66
N HIS A 65 1.72 -2.61 -10.57
CA HIS A 65 3.12 -2.89 -10.31
C HIS A 65 3.30 -4.26 -9.66
N MET A 66 3.77 -5.23 -10.44
CA MET A 66 4.02 -6.58 -9.97
C MET A 66 5.32 -6.63 -9.16
N THR A 67 5.27 -7.19 -7.94
CA THR A 67 6.42 -7.23 -7.02
C THR A 67 7.13 -8.56 -6.95
N THR A 68 6.81 -9.50 -7.83
CA THR A 68 7.33 -10.89 -7.89
C THR A 68 6.98 -11.77 -6.69
N VAL A 69 6.50 -11.19 -5.59
CA VAL A 69 6.04 -11.88 -4.37
C VAL A 69 4.59 -11.55 -4.03
N ASP A 70 3.80 -11.16 -5.03
CA ASP A 70 2.35 -11.02 -4.85
C ASP A 70 1.68 -12.40 -4.77
N PRO A 71 0.58 -12.54 -4.01
CA PRO A 71 -0.21 -13.77 -3.96
C PRO A 71 -0.66 -14.22 -5.36
N PRO A 72 -0.48 -15.51 -5.73
CA PRO A 72 -0.89 -16.02 -7.04
C PRO A 72 -2.37 -15.76 -7.37
N GLU A 73 -3.24 -15.87 -6.37
CA GLU A 73 -4.68 -15.62 -6.47
C GLU A 73 -4.97 -14.16 -6.84
N LEU A 74 -4.22 -13.22 -6.27
CA LEU A 74 -4.32 -11.80 -6.61
C LEU A 74 -3.88 -11.56 -8.06
N VAL A 75 -2.73 -12.12 -8.47
CA VAL A 75 -2.22 -11.96 -9.83
C VAL A 75 -3.20 -12.53 -10.86
N ARG A 76 -3.75 -13.72 -10.59
CA ARG A 76 -4.76 -14.35 -11.46
C ARG A 76 -6.02 -13.50 -11.55
N PHE A 77 -6.51 -13.02 -10.41
CA PHE A 77 -7.68 -12.15 -10.33
C PHE A 77 -7.51 -10.88 -11.17
N ILE A 78 -6.38 -10.17 -11.04
CA ILE A 78 -6.12 -8.95 -11.82
C ILE A 78 -6.14 -9.29 -13.31
N ARG A 79 -5.45 -10.36 -13.72
CA ARG A 79 -5.37 -10.79 -15.13
C ARG A 79 -6.72 -11.21 -15.71
N SER A 80 -7.57 -11.87 -14.93
CA SER A 80 -8.86 -12.37 -15.41
C SER A 80 -9.94 -11.30 -15.39
N SER A 81 -10.00 -10.49 -14.33
CA SER A 81 -11.11 -9.57 -14.09
C SER A 81 -10.83 -8.15 -14.60
N PHE A 82 -9.56 -7.79 -14.80
CA PHE A 82 -9.14 -6.45 -15.24
C PHE A 82 -8.08 -6.52 -16.35
N PRO A 83 -8.40 -7.11 -17.53
CA PRO A 83 -7.43 -7.25 -18.63
C PRO A 83 -6.95 -5.91 -19.20
N GLU A 84 -7.69 -4.82 -18.98
CA GLU A 84 -7.31 -3.46 -19.39
C GLU A 84 -6.21 -2.83 -18.51
N VAL A 85 -5.90 -3.43 -17.35
CA VAL A 85 -4.88 -2.91 -16.44
C VAL A 85 -3.49 -3.28 -16.96
N SER A 86 -2.65 -2.28 -17.20
CA SER A 86 -1.26 -2.49 -17.60
C SER A 86 -0.47 -3.13 -16.47
N THR A 87 0.19 -4.26 -16.75
CA THR A 87 1.08 -4.90 -15.79
C THR A 87 2.51 -4.41 -16.01
N ASP A 88 3.04 -3.68 -15.03
CA ASP A 88 4.40 -3.16 -15.06
C ASP A 88 5.34 -4.12 -14.33
N TYR A 89 6.30 -4.67 -15.07
CA TYR A 89 7.28 -5.62 -14.55
C TYR A 89 8.53 -4.90 -14.03
N PRO A 90 9.05 -5.27 -12.84
CA PRO A 90 10.22 -4.65 -12.27
C PRO A 90 11.49 -5.19 -12.93
N GLU A 91 12.52 -4.34 -13.01
CA GLU A 91 13.86 -4.71 -13.47
C GLU A 91 14.52 -5.79 -12.59
N TYR A 92 14.22 -5.79 -11.29
CA TYR A 92 14.74 -6.74 -10.33
C TYR A 92 13.61 -7.51 -9.67
N SER A 93 13.81 -8.82 -9.49
CA SER A 93 12.97 -9.61 -8.58
C SER A 93 13.25 -9.24 -7.11
N MET A 94 12.30 -9.55 -6.24
CA MET A 94 12.50 -9.44 -4.79
C MET A 94 13.76 -10.20 -4.35
N TRP A 95 14.02 -11.36 -4.95
CA TRP A 95 15.15 -12.22 -4.62
C TRP A 95 16.48 -11.54 -4.90
N ASN A 96 16.62 -10.96 -6.11
CA ASN A 96 17.83 -10.23 -6.49
C ASN A 96 18.01 -8.95 -5.66
N LEU A 97 16.89 -8.30 -5.30
CA LEU A 97 16.91 -7.07 -4.54
C LEU A 97 17.40 -7.28 -3.10
N ILE A 98 16.99 -8.37 -2.45
CA ILE A 98 17.45 -8.75 -1.11
C ILE A 98 18.97 -8.96 -1.10
N VAL A 99 19.49 -9.70 -2.08
CA VAL A 99 20.93 -9.95 -2.21
C VAL A 99 21.70 -8.65 -2.48
N LYS A 100 21.21 -7.81 -3.41
CA LYS A 100 21.83 -6.53 -3.76
C LYS A 100 21.87 -5.56 -2.57
N LYS A 101 20.82 -5.51 -1.76
CA LYS A 101 20.74 -4.64 -0.57
C LYS A 101 21.42 -5.24 0.66
N GLN A 102 21.76 -6.54 0.64
CA GLN A 102 22.41 -7.27 1.73
C GLN A 102 21.68 -7.17 3.08
N ILE A 103 20.37 -6.94 3.05
CA ILE A 103 19.51 -6.81 4.21
C ILE A 103 18.10 -7.30 3.88
N PRO A 104 17.45 -8.10 4.75
CA PRO A 104 16.05 -8.46 4.55
C PRO A 104 15.17 -7.21 4.59
N PRO A 105 14.02 -7.20 3.90
CA PRO A 105 13.11 -6.07 3.95
C PRO A 105 12.58 -5.94 5.38
N VAL A 106 12.66 -4.76 5.98
CA VAL A 106 12.14 -4.51 7.34
C VAL A 106 11.29 -3.25 7.35
N ARG A 107 10.52 -3.02 8.43
CA ARG A 107 9.61 -1.86 8.52
C ARG A 107 10.33 -0.51 8.32
N THR A 108 11.60 -0.42 8.74
CA THR A 108 12.45 0.78 8.61
C THR A 108 13.16 0.86 7.25
N ALA A 109 13.41 -0.27 6.58
CA ALA A 109 14.12 -0.33 5.30
C ALA A 109 13.17 -0.90 4.23
N ARG A 110 12.33 -0.02 3.66
CA ARG A 110 11.26 -0.34 2.71
C ARG A 110 11.70 -0.25 1.25
N TYR A 111 12.94 -0.63 0.96
CA TYR A 111 13.52 -0.55 -0.39
C TYR A 111 12.70 -1.32 -1.43
N CYS A 112 11.97 -2.37 -1.02
CA CYS A 112 11.13 -3.15 -1.91
C CYS A 112 9.90 -2.39 -2.40
N CYS A 113 9.28 -1.54 -1.58
CA CYS A 113 8.17 -0.69 -2.03
C CYS A 113 8.68 0.37 -3.01
N GLU A 114 9.79 1.02 -2.69
CA GLU A 114 10.43 2.03 -3.54
C GLU A 114 10.80 1.46 -4.92
N VAL A 115 11.41 0.28 -4.93
CA VAL A 115 11.92 -0.35 -6.16
C VAL A 115 10.84 -1.10 -6.95
N LEU A 116 9.88 -1.73 -6.28
CA LEU A 116 8.93 -2.62 -6.95
C LEU A 116 7.54 -2.01 -7.11
N LYS A 117 7.15 -0.99 -6.32
CA LYS A 117 5.78 -0.44 -6.30
C LYS A 117 5.67 1.04 -6.62
N GLU A 118 6.64 1.85 -6.20
CA GLU A 118 6.48 3.31 -6.19
C GLU A 118 7.19 4.04 -7.35
N ARG A 119 7.76 3.29 -8.30
CA ARG A 119 8.50 3.83 -9.46
C ARG A 119 7.62 4.52 -10.51
N GLY A 120 6.31 4.28 -10.50
CA GLY A 120 5.38 4.76 -11.52
C GLY A 120 4.77 6.13 -11.24
N GLY A 121 4.23 6.75 -12.30
CA GLY A 121 3.43 7.98 -12.22
C GLY A 121 4.22 9.27 -11.98
N GLU A 122 5.53 9.29 -12.24
CA GLU A 122 6.29 10.55 -12.25
C GLU A 122 5.82 11.43 -13.42
N GLY A 123 5.61 12.72 -13.18
CA GLY A 123 5.08 13.66 -14.17
C GLY A 123 3.57 13.56 -14.45
N CYS A 124 2.93 12.46 -14.05
CA CYS A 124 1.49 12.24 -14.26
C CYS A 124 0.64 12.69 -13.06
N PHE A 125 -0.67 12.88 -13.30
CA PHE A 125 -1.64 13.01 -12.21
C PHE A 125 -2.03 11.61 -11.71
N THR A 126 -1.47 11.22 -10.56
CA THR A 126 -1.64 9.88 -10.00
C THR A 126 -2.91 9.79 -9.15
N VAL A 127 -3.66 8.69 -9.25
CA VAL A 127 -4.83 8.41 -8.40
C VAL A 127 -4.48 7.27 -7.45
N THR A 128 -4.76 7.43 -6.15
CA THR A 128 -4.54 6.36 -5.17
C THR A 128 -5.75 6.11 -4.28
N GLY A 129 -5.94 4.85 -3.86
CA GLY A 129 -7.03 4.42 -2.97
C GLY A 129 -6.67 4.50 -1.49
N VAL A 130 -5.89 5.50 -1.08
CA VAL A 130 -5.48 5.66 0.33
C VAL A 130 -6.64 6.23 1.15
N ARG A 131 -6.92 5.63 2.31
CA ARG A 131 -7.96 6.10 3.25
C ARG A 131 -7.39 6.56 4.60
N TRP A 132 -8.09 7.49 5.27
CA TRP A 132 -7.78 8.01 6.61
C TRP A 132 -7.83 6.89 7.65
N GLN A 133 -8.84 6.01 7.57
CA GLN A 133 -9.03 4.90 8.52
C GLN A 133 -7.85 3.92 8.56
N GLU A 134 -7.00 3.88 7.53
CA GLU A 134 -5.86 2.96 7.53
C GLU A 134 -4.77 3.30 8.56
N SER A 135 -4.64 4.56 8.98
CA SER A 135 -3.70 4.95 10.06
C SER A 135 -3.88 6.39 10.52
N ALA A 136 -3.60 6.69 11.80
CA ALA A 136 -3.67 8.04 12.35
C ALA A 136 -2.86 9.09 11.56
N LYS A 137 -1.65 8.76 11.09
CA LYS A 137 -0.81 9.66 10.27
C LYS A 137 -1.44 10.02 8.91
N ARG A 138 -2.43 9.25 8.44
CA ARG A 138 -3.10 9.54 7.18
C ARG A 138 -4.23 10.54 7.32
N MET A 139 -4.73 10.83 8.53
CA MET A 139 -5.78 11.83 8.73
C MET A 139 -5.34 13.24 8.30
N GLU A 140 -4.03 13.49 8.28
CA GLU A 140 -3.44 14.76 7.80
C GLU A 140 -3.35 14.83 6.26
N ARG A 141 -3.77 13.80 5.54
CA ARG A 141 -3.75 13.76 4.07
C ARG A 141 -5.02 14.38 3.48
N ASN A 142 -4.87 14.97 2.29
CA ASN A 142 -5.94 15.68 1.60
C ASN A 142 -6.40 14.95 0.33
N PHE A 143 -7.57 15.32 -0.18
CA PHE A 143 -8.13 14.80 -1.45
C PHE A 143 -7.17 15.03 -2.62
N VAL A 144 -6.44 16.14 -2.63
CA VAL A 144 -5.42 16.44 -3.64
C VAL A 144 -4.12 16.83 -2.96
N GLU A 145 -3.02 16.23 -3.39
CA GLU A 145 -1.68 16.49 -2.86
C GLU A 145 -0.68 16.75 -3.99
N ILE A 146 0.22 17.72 -3.77
CA ILE A 146 1.42 17.89 -4.60
C ILE A 146 2.62 17.39 -3.77
N LEU A 147 3.14 16.22 -4.13
CA LEU A 147 4.32 15.63 -3.49
C LEU A 147 5.58 16.22 -4.15
N GLY A 148 6.19 17.20 -3.49
CA GLY A 148 7.51 17.73 -3.84
C GLY A 148 8.64 16.87 -3.23
N LYS A 149 9.84 16.92 -3.83
CA LYS A 149 11.04 16.22 -3.32
C LYS A 149 11.54 16.74 -1.96
N ASN A 150 11.05 17.90 -1.50
CA ASN A 150 11.36 18.48 -0.20
C ASN A 150 10.09 18.56 0.66
N GLU A 151 10.10 17.94 1.86
CA GLU A 151 8.98 17.93 2.82
C GLU A 151 8.49 19.35 3.20
N LYS A 152 9.39 20.35 3.14
CA LYS A 152 9.08 21.77 3.42
C LYS A 152 8.17 22.45 2.38
N ASN A 153 7.93 21.84 1.22
CA ASN A 153 7.14 22.40 0.12
C ASN A 153 5.81 21.65 -0.13
N LYS A 154 5.24 21.00 0.89
CA LYS A 154 3.90 20.40 0.81
C LYS A 154 2.85 21.53 0.75
N LYS A 155 2.62 22.11 -0.43
CA LYS A 155 1.59 23.15 -0.62
C LYS A 155 0.21 22.49 -0.56
N MET A 156 -0.62 22.95 0.37
CA MET A 156 -2.04 22.61 0.43
C MET A 156 -2.77 23.28 -0.74
N ILE A 157 -3.65 22.53 -1.41
CA ILE A 157 -4.66 23.12 -2.30
C ILE A 157 -5.93 23.24 -1.46
N TYR A 158 -6.26 24.47 -1.05
CA TYR A 158 -7.54 24.77 -0.40
C TYR A 158 -8.63 24.78 -1.48
N LEU A 159 -9.55 23.82 -1.45
CA LEU A 159 -10.73 23.80 -2.32
C LEU A 159 -11.86 24.53 -1.59
N ASN A 160 -11.94 25.86 -1.73
CA ASN A 160 -13.17 26.59 -1.43
C ASN A 160 -14.07 26.48 -2.68
N CYS A 161 -15.27 25.94 -2.53
CA CYS A 161 -16.19 25.65 -3.63
C CYS A 161 -16.78 26.88 -4.36
N ASP A 162 -16.40 28.11 -3.99
CA ASP A 162 -17.11 29.32 -4.41
C ASP A 162 -16.24 30.40 -5.08
N ASN A 163 -15.02 30.11 -5.55
CA ASN A 163 -14.24 31.16 -6.23
C ASN A 163 -13.54 30.69 -7.52
N GLU A 164 -14.02 31.24 -8.64
CA GLU A 164 -13.55 31.05 -10.02
C GLU A 164 -12.06 31.45 -10.21
N GLU A 165 -11.53 32.31 -9.34
CA GLU A 165 -10.13 32.75 -9.37
C GLU A 165 -9.11 31.68 -8.95
N VAL A 166 -9.51 30.65 -8.17
CA VAL A 166 -8.60 29.56 -7.76
C VAL A 166 -8.42 28.50 -8.85
N ARG A 167 -9.34 28.39 -9.83
CA ARG A 167 -9.11 27.59 -11.04
C ARG A 167 -7.80 27.99 -11.73
N ARG A 168 -7.46 29.29 -11.71
CA ARG A 168 -6.19 29.82 -12.25
C ARG A 168 -4.97 29.46 -11.39
N GLN A 169 -5.11 29.17 -10.10
CA GLN A 169 -3.96 28.82 -9.24
C GLN A 169 -3.44 27.40 -9.45
N VAL A 170 -4.30 26.46 -9.90
CA VAL A 170 -3.84 25.14 -10.37
C VAL A 170 -3.11 25.27 -11.72
N GLU A 171 -3.51 26.22 -12.55
CA GLU A 171 -2.94 26.46 -13.89
C GLU A 171 -1.58 27.17 -13.89
N VAL A 172 -1.28 28.01 -12.89
CA VAL A 172 -0.08 28.87 -12.91
C VAL A 172 1.13 28.28 -12.17
N CYS A 173 0.98 27.15 -11.46
CA CYS A 173 2.11 26.57 -10.74
C CYS A 173 2.75 25.41 -11.54
N GLN A 174 3.83 25.74 -12.27
CA GLN A 174 4.87 24.82 -12.75
C GLN A 174 5.60 24.11 -11.59
N LEU A 175 4.86 23.53 -10.64
CA LEU A 175 5.43 22.85 -9.49
C LEU A 175 5.96 21.49 -9.95
N LYS A 176 7.28 21.34 -9.90
CA LYS A 176 7.97 20.06 -10.02
C LYS A 176 7.56 19.18 -8.82
N GLY A 177 6.73 18.16 -9.07
CA GLY A 177 6.24 17.25 -8.04
C GLY A 177 5.19 16.27 -8.56
N LYS A 178 5.07 15.12 -7.90
CA LYS A 178 4.06 14.10 -8.20
C LYS A 178 2.71 14.55 -7.65
N ARG A 179 1.71 14.72 -8.52
CA ARG A 179 0.36 15.13 -8.14
C ARG A 179 -0.46 13.89 -7.84
N VAL A 180 -1.17 13.89 -6.71
CA VAL A 180 -1.94 12.74 -6.24
C VAL A 180 -3.38 13.12 -5.94
N LEU A 181 -4.33 12.38 -6.49
CA LEU A 181 -5.75 12.43 -6.19
C LEU A 181 -6.13 11.23 -5.31
N ASN A 182 -6.80 11.47 -4.19
CA ASN A 182 -7.29 10.47 -3.24
C ASN A 182 -8.83 10.59 -3.15
N PRO A 183 -9.58 10.02 -4.11
CA PRO A 183 -11.02 10.28 -4.24
C PRO A 183 -11.86 9.64 -3.12
N ILE A 184 -11.34 8.61 -2.46
CA ILE A 184 -12.02 7.85 -1.41
C ILE A 184 -11.37 8.04 -0.03
N ILE A 185 -10.65 9.14 0.18
CA ILE A 185 -9.78 9.30 1.34
C ILE A 185 -10.49 9.24 2.70
N ASP A 186 -11.73 9.70 2.76
CA ASP A 186 -12.62 9.71 3.92
C ASP A 186 -13.61 8.53 3.93
N TRP A 187 -13.39 7.52 3.09
CA TRP A 187 -14.23 6.33 3.06
C TRP A 187 -13.85 5.36 4.18
N THR A 188 -14.85 4.77 4.81
CA THR A 188 -14.69 3.67 5.75
C THR A 188 -14.53 2.34 5.03
N GLU A 189 -14.09 1.31 5.76
CA GLU A 189 -14.01 -0.04 5.21
C GLU A 189 -15.39 -0.58 4.83
N ASP A 190 -16.41 -0.30 5.63
CA ASP A 190 -17.79 -0.70 5.36
C ASP A 190 -18.33 -0.02 4.10
N GLU A 191 -18.03 1.27 3.90
CA GLU A 191 -18.41 2.01 2.70
C GLU A 191 -17.75 1.43 1.43
N VAL A 192 -16.47 1.08 1.50
CA VAL A 192 -15.77 0.40 0.40
C VAL A 192 -16.44 -0.93 0.04
N TRP A 193 -16.76 -1.73 1.06
CA TRP A 193 -17.42 -3.02 0.83
C TRP A 193 -18.88 -2.89 0.38
N ASN A 194 -19.61 -1.91 0.91
CA ASN A 194 -20.98 -1.60 0.48
C ASN A 194 -20.99 -1.18 -1.00
N PHE A 195 -20.04 -0.36 -1.43
CA PHE A 195 -19.89 0.01 -2.83
C PHE A 195 -19.59 -1.21 -3.71
N ILE A 196 -18.64 -2.06 -3.32
CA ILE A 196 -18.32 -3.31 -4.04
C ILE A 196 -19.57 -4.19 -4.18
N ARG A 197 -20.34 -4.35 -3.10
CA ARG A 197 -21.59 -5.13 -3.12
C ARG A 197 -22.68 -4.46 -3.96
N LYS A 198 -22.88 -3.15 -3.83
CA LYS A 198 -23.89 -2.37 -4.57
C LYS A 198 -23.72 -2.53 -6.09
N TYR A 199 -22.48 -2.41 -6.56
CA TYR A 199 -22.15 -2.48 -8.00
C TYR A 199 -21.68 -3.85 -8.48
N HIS A 200 -21.77 -4.87 -7.61
CA HIS A 200 -21.38 -6.26 -7.91
C HIS A 200 -19.96 -6.36 -8.50
N LEU A 201 -19.03 -5.57 -7.97
CA LEU A 201 -17.67 -5.49 -8.49
C LEU A 201 -16.89 -6.77 -8.15
N PRO A 202 -16.10 -7.30 -9.09
CA PRO A 202 -15.25 -8.45 -8.80
C PRO A 202 -14.16 -8.03 -7.81
N TYR A 203 -13.91 -8.87 -6.80
CA TYR A 203 -12.84 -8.70 -5.83
C TYR A 203 -12.07 -10.00 -5.60
N CYS A 204 -10.85 -9.89 -5.08
CA CYS A 204 -9.98 -11.06 -4.90
C CYS A 204 -10.53 -12.01 -3.81
N CYS A 205 -10.61 -13.30 -4.12
CA CYS A 205 -11.13 -14.35 -3.23
C CYS A 205 -10.36 -14.52 -1.90
N LEU A 206 -9.18 -13.89 -1.76
CA LEU A 206 -8.46 -13.87 -0.49
C LEU A 206 -9.25 -13.11 0.59
N TYR A 207 -10.09 -12.14 0.22
CA TYR A 207 -10.93 -11.43 1.18
C TYR A 207 -11.94 -12.37 1.85
N ASP A 208 -12.59 -13.27 1.09
CA ASP A 208 -13.53 -14.26 1.63
C ASP A 208 -12.85 -15.28 2.56
N GLN A 209 -11.53 -15.39 2.46
CA GLN A 209 -10.72 -16.26 3.31
C GLN A 209 -10.21 -15.53 4.56
N GLY A 210 -10.75 -14.35 4.87
CA GLY A 210 -10.43 -13.60 6.08
C GLY A 210 -9.11 -12.82 6.01
N PHE A 211 -8.63 -12.49 4.82
CA PHE A 211 -7.56 -11.50 4.67
C PHE A 211 -8.14 -10.09 4.60
N CYS A 212 -7.98 -9.28 5.65
CA CYS A 212 -8.44 -7.88 5.63
C CYS A 212 -7.58 -6.96 4.75
N ARG A 213 -6.30 -7.33 4.56
CA ARG A 213 -5.33 -6.61 3.73
C ARG A 213 -4.59 -7.59 2.84
N ILE A 214 -4.58 -7.31 1.54
CA ILE A 214 -3.80 -8.04 0.56
C ILE A 214 -2.55 -7.23 0.22
N GLY A 215 -1.39 -7.86 0.33
CA GLY A 215 -0.10 -7.28 -0.03
C GLY A 215 0.88 -8.35 -0.46
N CYS A 216 2.16 -7.99 -0.54
CA CYS A 216 3.23 -8.94 -0.85
C CYS A 216 3.32 -10.00 0.25
N ILE A 217 3.53 -11.26 -0.14
CA ILE A 217 3.77 -12.39 0.76
C ILE A 217 4.97 -12.07 1.65
N GLY A 218 4.81 -12.23 2.96
CA GLY A 218 5.89 -12.03 3.93
C GLY A 218 6.18 -10.57 4.25
N CYS A 219 5.38 -9.61 3.80
CA CYS A 219 5.62 -8.18 4.02
C CYS A 219 5.77 -7.85 5.52
N PRO A 220 6.86 -7.18 5.96
CA PRO A 220 7.04 -6.80 7.37
C PRO A 220 5.98 -5.85 7.91
N LEU A 221 5.20 -5.19 7.04
CA LEU A 221 4.08 -4.33 7.46
C LEU A 221 2.86 -5.15 7.91
N ALA A 222 2.74 -6.41 7.50
CA ALA A 222 1.72 -7.31 8.01
C ALA A 222 2.04 -7.76 9.45
N SER A 223 1.02 -8.22 10.16
CA SER A 223 1.20 -8.83 11.48
C SER A 223 1.97 -10.14 11.35
N THR A 224 2.69 -10.54 12.40
CA THR A 224 3.42 -11.81 12.41
C THR A 224 2.48 -13.00 12.21
N LYS A 225 1.28 -12.95 12.79
CA LYS A 225 0.23 -13.97 12.59
C LYS A 225 -0.15 -14.11 11.11
N ASN A 226 -0.35 -13.00 10.40
CA ASN A 226 -0.68 -13.03 8.98
C ASN A 226 0.49 -13.54 8.13
N ARG A 227 1.73 -13.13 8.43
CA ARG A 227 2.91 -13.63 7.72
C ARG A 227 3.11 -15.14 7.91
N ILE A 228 2.90 -15.67 9.11
CA ILE A 228 2.92 -17.12 9.37
C ILE A 228 1.86 -17.82 8.53
N ARG A 229 0.63 -17.28 8.53
CA ARG A 229 -0.49 -17.82 7.73
C ARG A 229 -0.16 -17.82 6.22
N GLU A 230 0.45 -16.74 5.72
CA GLU A 230 0.91 -16.65 4.33
C GLU A 230 1.95 -17.73 4.01
N PHE A 231 2.95 -17.94 4.87
CA PHE A 231 4.00 -18.94 4.63
C PHE A 231 3.53 -20.39 4.79
N GLN A 232 2.52 -20.64 5.62
CA GLN A 232 1.84 -21.93 5.68
C GLN A 232 1.08 -22.22 4.38
N ARG A 233 0.41 -21.21 3.82
CA ARG A 233 -0.31 -21.32 2.56
C ARG A 233 0.62 -21.44 1.36
N TYR A 234 1.72 -20.71 1.38
CA TYR A 234 2.67 -20.60 0.27
C TYR A 234 4.06 -21.11 0.66
N PRO A 235 4.23 -22.43 0.90
CA PRO A 235 5.50 -23.00 1.36
C PRO A 235 6.65 -22.80 0.37
N GLY A 236 6.36 -22.75 -0.94
CA GLY A 236 7.36 -22.43 -1.96
C GLY A 236 7.97 -21.04 -1.80
N TYR A 237 7.17 -20.05 -1.38
CA TYR A 237 7.69 -18.71 -1.09
C TYR A 237 8.53 -18.71 0.19
N ARG A 238 8.14 -19.49 1.22
CA ARG A 238 8.97 -19.67 2.43
C ARG A 238 10.36 -20.18 2.06
N GLN A 239 10.42 -21.26 1.26
CA GLN A 239 11.69 -21.83 0.80
C GLN A 239 12.49 -20.84 -0.06
N ALA A 240 11.83 -20.09 -0.94
CA ALA A 240 12.49 -19.07 -1.76
C ALA A 240 13.11 -17.95 -0.90
N TYR A 241 12.43 -17.52 0.17
CA TYR A 241 12.99 -16.54 1.11
C TYR A 241 14.23 -17.08 1.83
N ILE A 242 14.16 -18.30 2.36
CA ILE A 242 15.29 -18.94 3.06
C ILE A 242 16.51 -19.04 2.13
N ALA A 243 16.32 -19.60 0.93
CA ALA A 243 17.38 -19.72 -0.06
C ALA A 243 17.95 -18.36 -0.50
N THR A 244 17.11 -17.32 -0.56
CA THR A 244 17.57 -15.95 -0.86
C THR A 244 18.37 -15.36 0.29
N PHE A 245 17.95 -15.61 1.53
CA PHE A 245 18.69 -15.16 2.71
C PHE A 245 20.03 -15.87 2.85
N ASP A 246 20.14 -17.15 2.50
CA ASP A 246 21.43 -17.84 2.39
C ASP A 246 22.39 -17.12 1.44
N ARG A 247 21.93 -16.85 0.21
CA ARG A 247 22.73 -16.09 -0.78
C ARG A 247 23.10 -14.70 -0.28
N MET A 248 22.16 -14.03 0.39
CA MET A 248 22.39 -12.71 0.98
C MET A 248 23.48 -12.78 2.06
N VAL A 249 23.47 -13.79 2.94
CA VAL A 249 24.49 -14.00 3.98
C VAL A 249 25.86 -14.24 3.35
N GLN A 250 25.95 -15.07 2.31
CA GLN A 250 27.20 -15.32 1.58
C GLN A 250 27.80 -14.02 1.01
N VAL A 251 26.99 -13.24 0.29
CA VAL A 251 27.42 -11.97 -0.31
C VAL A 251 27.75 -10.93 0.77
N ARG A 252 27.01 -10.92 1.87
CA ARG A 252 27.26 -10.02 3.01
C ARG A 252 28.58 -10.35 3.71
N THR A 253 28.88 -11.63 3.91
CA THR A 253 30.15 -12.11 4.49
C THR A 253 31.33 -11.78 3.57
N ALA A 254 31.21 -12.02 2.26
CA ALA A 254 32.22 -11.65 1.28
C ALA A 254 32.52 -10.13 1.27
N SER A 255 31.51 -9.30 1.54
CA SER A 255 31.67 -7.84 1.64
C SER A 255 32.17 -7.32 3.01
N GLY A 256 32.50 -8.20 3.95
CA GLY A 256 33.00 -7.82 5.29
C GLY A 256 31.96 -7.21 6.24
N LYS A 257 30.66 -7.29 5.91
CA LYS A 257 29.57 -6.69 6.71
C LYS A 257 28.92 -7.65 7.71
N SER A 258 29.45 -8.86 7.85
CA SER A 258 28.99 -9.84 8.82
C SER A 258 29.58 -9.54 10.19
N LYS A 259 28.72 -9.28 11.19
CA LYS A 259 29.11 -9.17 12.61
C LYS A 259 28.78 -10.45 13.41
N GLY A 260 28.60 -11.59 12.73
CA GLY A 260 28.38 -12.90 13.37
C GLY A 260 26.94 -13.23 13.81
N ASN A 261 25.96 -12.34 13.61
CA ASN A 261 24.59 -12.57 14.09
C ASN A 261 23.74 -13.51 13.20
N TRP A 262 24.12 -13.70 11.94
CA TRP A 262 23.36 -14.52 10.98
C TRP A 262 24.27 -15.61 10.42
N LYS A 263 23.93 -16.87 10.68
CA LYS A 263 24.72 -18.04 10.30
C LYS A 263 24.30 -18.59 8.93
N ASP A 264 23.00 -18.64 8.71
CA ASP A 264 22.33 -19.24 7.56
C ASP A 264 21.01 -18.50 7.24
N GLY A 265 20.38 -18.86 6.13
CA GLY A 265 19.13 -18.27 5.67
C GLY A 265 17.96 -18.57 6.60
N GLU A 266 17.96 -19.73 7.27
CA GLU A 266 16.93 -20.11 8.23
C GLU A 266 16.98 -19.23 9.49
N SER A 267 18.17 -18.96 10.04
CA SER A 267 18.33 -18.04 11.18
C SER A 267 17.93 -16.62 10.83
N VAL A 268 18.27 -16.13 9.62
CA VAL A 268 17.77 -14.84 9.13
C VAL A 268 16.26 -14.85 9.00
N PHE A 269 15.68 -15.91 8.42
CA PHE A 269 14.23 -16.03 8.22
C PHE A 269 13.48 -15.99 9.55
N ASN A 270 13.95 -16.75 10.54
CA ASN A 270 13.35 -16.80 11.87
C ASN A 270 13.46 -15.46 12.58
N TRP A 271 14.64 -14.82 12.57
CA TRP A 271 14.79 -13.45 13.08
C TRP A 271 13.87 -12.46 12.36
N TRP A 272 13.75 -12.58 11.04
CA TRP A 272 12.94 -11.70 10.22
C TRP A 272 11.42 -11.89 10.42
N LEU A 273 10.99 -13.11 10.76
CA LEU A 273 9.59 -13.43 11.00
C LEU A 273 9.16 -13.11 12.44
N TYR A 274 9.94 -13.55 13.42
CA TYR A 274 9.60 -13.48 14.84
C TYR A 274 10.21 -12.28 15.58
N GLY A 275 11.25 -11.67 15.02
CA GLY A 275 12.05 -10.64 15.68
C GLY A 275 13.22 -11.24 16.46
N GLY A 276 13.99 -10.36 17.13
CA GLY A 276 14.94 -10.79 18.15
C GLY A 276 14.21 -11.20 19.44
N PRO A 277 14.89 -11.91 20.37
CA PRO A 277 14.35 -12.15 21.70
C PRO A 277 13.91 -10.82 22.30
N LYS A 278 12.69 -10.76 22.85
CA LYS A 278 12.24 -9.59 23.61
C LYS A 278 13.19 -9.48 24.81
N LEU A 279 14.00 -8.43 24.87
CA LEU A 279 14.59 -8.06 26.14
C LEU A 279 13.42 -7.70 27.05
N GLU A 280 13.24 -8.47 28.12
CA GLU A 280 12.37 -8.08 29.22
C GLU A 280 12.88 -6.74 29.72
N ARG A 281 12.16 -5.69 29.35
CA ARG A 281 12.41 -4.36 29.89
C ARG A 281 11.68 -4.36 31.23
N GLN A 282 12.34 -4.84 32.28
CA GLN A 282 11.86 -4.61 33.64
C GLN A 282 11.64 -3.11 33.79
N VAL A 283 10.38 -2.72 33.93
CA VAL A 283 10.02 -1.36 34.30
C VAL A 283 10.36 -1.25 35.78
N GLU A 284 11.14 -0.26 36.16
CA GLU A 284 11.54 -0.02 37.55
C GLU A 284 10.27 0.10 38.41
N GLY A 285 10.04 -0.87 39.30
CA GLY A 285 8.84 -0.98 40.15
C GLY A 285 7.82 -2.07 39.77
N GLN A 286 8.04 -2.84 38.69
CA GLN A 286 7.21 -4.01 38.38
C GLN A 286 7.79 -5.26 39.08
N MET A 287 7.20 -5.65 40.21
CA MET A 287 7.57 -6.89 40.92
C MET A 287 7.21 -8.12 40.08
N ASP A 288 8.09 -9.13 40.14
CA ASP A 288 7.89 -10.39 39.45
C ASP A 288 6.80 -11.21 40.17
N LEU A 289 6.05 -12.04 39.43
CA LEU A 289 4.93 -12.81 40.01
C LEU A 289 5.42 -13.81 41.08
N SER A 290 6.69 -14.23 41.00
CA SER A 290 7.37 -15.03 42.02
C SER A 290 7.57 -14.28 43.33
N GLU A 291 7.82 -12.98 43.29
CA GLU A 291 7.99 -12.15 44.50
C GLU A 291 6.66 -11.94 45.25
N PHE A 292 5.53 -12.09 44.56
CA PHE A 292 4.20 -12.06 45.17
C PHE A 292 3.88 -13.35 45.94
N ILE A 293 4.42 -14.49 45.50
CA ILE A 293 4.15 -15.80 46.13
C ILE A 293 4.94 -15.92 47.44
N ASP A 294 6.16 -15.38 47.50
CA ASP A 294 6.99 -15.37 48.72
C ASP A 294 6.50 -14.39 49.79
N MET A 295 5.66 -13.41 49.44
CA MET A 295 5.01 -12.52 50.43
C MET A 295 3.70 -13.09 51.00
N ALA A 296 3.17 -14.17 50.42
CA ALA A 296 1.91 -14.78 50.82
C ALA A 296 2.09 -16.13 51.56
N ALA A 297 3.34 -16.53 51.82
CA ALA A 297 3.71 -17.68 52.65
C ALA A 297 4.20 -17.19 54.03
#